data_AF-A0A285SB60-F1
#
_entry.id   AF-A0A285SB60-F1
#
_cell.length_a   1.000
_cell.length_b   1.000
_cell.length_c   1.000
_cell.angle_alpha   90.00
_cell.angle_beta   90.00
_cell.angle_gamma   90.00
#
_symmetry.space_group_name_H-M   'P 1'
#
loop_
_entity.id
_entity.type
_entity.pdbx_description
1 polymer ?
#
loop_
_entity_poly.entity_id
_entity_poly.type
_entity_poly.pdbx_seq_one_letter_code
_entity_poly.pdbx_strand_id
1 'polypeptide(L)'
;MTSLHDKTVPAFGYELIRDYILPTILGKHEKDVLYWAGKDLARKFPCTDLQLIISFFQDAGWGTLMVEKEEKDGYILTLTNEAHLLNIENRTFRLEAGFIAEQIQTIQGCITECYDEKREKQHQIMFTVKWDHKEKLGQ
;
A
#
# COMPACT_ATOMS: atom_id res chain seq x y z
N MET A 1 -8.63 9.44 19.84
CA MET A 1 -8.71 9.91 18.44
C MET A 1 -10.16 10.29 18.18
N THR A 2 -10.43 11.58 18.09
CA THR A 2 -11.79 12.14 18.12
C THR A 2 -12.54 11.81 16.83
N SER A 3 -13.80 11.41 16.98
CA SER A 3 -14.71 10.91 15.94
C SER A 3 -14.78 11.77 14.68
N LEU A 4 -14.20 11.27 13.59
CA LEU A 4 -14.55 11.62 12.21
C LEU A 4 -15.51 10.60 11.58
N HIS A 5 -16.00 9.61 12.35
CA HIS A 5 -16.78 8.48 11.83
C HIS A 5 -18.08 8.91 11.12
N ASP A 6 -18.58 10.12 11.37
CA ASP A 6 -19.83 10.64 10.79
C ASP A 6 -19.62 11.65 9.64
N LYS A 7 -18.37 11.95 9.26
CA LYS A 7 -18.08 12.89 8.16
C LYS A 7 -17.51 12.14 6.97
N THR A 8 -18.30 12.04 5.91
CA THR A 8 -17.86 11.49 4.63
C THR A 8 -17.25 12.59 3.76
N VAL A 9 -16.18 12.25 3.04
CA VAL A 9 -15.62 13.09 1.97
C VAL A 9 -15.99 12.43 0.65
N PRO A 10 -16.42 13.20 -0.38
CA PRO A 10 -16.66 12.62 -1.70
C PRO A 10 -15.40 11.96 -2.26
N ALA A 11 -15.53 10.79 -2.90
CA ALA A 11 -14.42 10.09 -3.54
C ALA A 11 -13.66 10.99 -4.54
N PHE A 12 -14.38 11.88 -5.24
CA PHE A 12 -13.79 12.88 -6.12
C PHE A 12 -12.78 13.80 -5.40
N GLY A 13 -13.03 14.16 -4.13
CA GLY A 13 -12.09 14.97 -3.35
C GLY A 13 -10.79 14.22 -3.06
N TYR A 14 -10.88 12.91 -2.81
CA TYR A 14 -9.71 12.06 -2.65
C TYR A 14 -8.92 11.93 -3.97
N GLU A 15 -9.62 11.75 -5.08
CA GLU A 15 -9.05 11.66 -6.42
C GLU A 15 -8.30 12.95 -6.82
N LEU A 16 -8.89 14.13 -6.56
CA LEU A 16 -8.25 15.41 -6.84
C LEU A 16 -6.86 15.52 -6.20
N ILE A 17 -6.74 15.14 -4.93
CA ILE A 17 -5.45 15.19 -4.25
C ILE A 17 -4.53 14.08 -4.79
N ARG A 18 -5.03 12.85 -4.86
CA ARG A 18 -4.21 11.68 -5.12
C ARG A 18 -3.75 11.55 -6.57
N ASP A 19 -4.64 11.76 -7.52
CA ASP A 19 -4.40 11.46 -8.94
C ASP A 19 -4.08 12.70 -9.78
N TYR A 20 -4.34 13.91 -9.27
CA TYR A 20 -4.05 15.15 -9.98
C TYR A 20 -2.96 15.99 -9.30
N ILE A 21 -3.10 16.27 -8.01
CA ILE A 21 -2.16 17.14 -7.29
C ILE A 21 -0.83 16.43 -6.99
N LEU A 22 -0.84 15.20 -6.47
CA LEU A 22 0.41 14.49 -6.17
C LEU A 22 1.31 14.29 -7.39
N PRO A 23 0.82 13.79 -8.55
CA PRO A 23 1.68 13.67 -9.74
C PRO A 23 2.24 15.01 -10.20
N THR A 24 1.46 16.09 -10.09
CA THR A 24 1.90 17.45 -10.44
C THR A 24 3.04 17.94 -9.54
N ILE A 25 2.96 17.70 -8.23
CA ILE A 25 3.97 18.15 -7.26
C ILE A 25 5.24 17.30 -7.37
N LEU A 26 5.09 15.98 -7.52
CA LEU A 26 6.20 15.03 -7.42
C LEU A 26 6.90 14.80 -8.77
N GLY A 27 6.19 15.02 -9.88
CA GLY A 27 6.70 14.86 -11.24
C GLY A 27 7.40 13.52 -11.45
N LYS A 28 8.61 13.55 -12.01
CA LYS A 28 9.39 12.35 -12.33
C LYS A 28 9.79 11.49 -11.13
N HIS A 29 9.67 12.01 -9.90
CA HIS A 29 10.05 11.31 -8.67
C HIS A 29 8.87 10.70 -7.92
N GLU A 30 7.65 10.83 -8.46
CA GLU A 30 6.41 10.36 -7.85
C GLU A 30 6.53 8.96 -7.25
N LYS A 31 6.99 7.98 -8.04
CA LYS A 31 7.06 6.58 -7.61
C LYS A 31 8.00 6.35 -6.43
N ASP A 32 9.18 6.97 -6.45
CA ASP A 32 10.19 6.80 -5.41
C ASP A 32 9.77 7.50 -4.12
N VAL A 33 9.26 8.74 -4.26
CA VAL A 33 8.79 9.53 -3.12
C VAL A 33 7.58 8.88 -2.46
N LEU A 34 6.60 8.38 -3.24
CA LEU A 34 5.44 7.70 -2.67
C LEU A 34 5.80 6.38 -2.00
N TYR A 35 6.76 5.63 -2.54
CA TYR A 35 7.26 4.42 -1.88
C TYR A 35 7.87 4.74 -0.51
N TRP A 36 8.73 5.75 -0.46
CA TRP A 36 9.30 6.22 0.81
C TRP A 36 8.23 6.75 1.76
N ALA A 37 7.27 7.53 1.25
CA ALA A 37 6.16 8.08 2.04
C ALA A 37 5.28 6.97 2.62
N GLY A 38 5.08 5.87 1.88
CA GLY A 38 4.39 4.69 2.36
C GLY A 38 5.10 4.04 3.54
N LYS A 39 6.43 3.89 3.46
CA LYS A 39 7.25 3.40 4.59
C LYS A 39 7.17 4.35 5.79
N ASP A 40 7.27 5.66 5.58
CA ASP A 40 7.12 6.65 6.66
C ASP A 40 5.73 6.61 7.31
N LEU A 41 4.67 6.45 6.51
CA LEU A 41 3.30 6.33 6.99
C LEU A 41 3.12 5.06 7.84
N ALA A 42 3.66 3.92 7.41
CA ALA A 42 3.60 2.67 8.17
C ALA A 42 4.22 2.80 9.57
N ARG A 43 5.34 3.52 9.72
CA ARG A 43 5.96 3.77 11.03
C ARG A 43 5.08 4.60 11.97
N LYS A 44 4.23 5.47 11.40
CA LYS A 44 3.29 6.31 12.17
C LYS A 44 2.01 5.56 12.55
N PHE A 45 1.63 4.55 11.76
CA PHE A 45 0.44 3.74 11.94
C PHE A 45 0.81 2.25 11.97
N PRO A 46 1.55 1.79 12.98
CA PRO A 46 2.04 0.42 13.03
C PRO A 46 0.88 -0.59 13.14
N CYS A 47 0.92 -1.63 12.31
CA CYS A 47 0.03 -2.78 12.38
C CYS A 47 0.71 -3.93 13.13
N THR A 48 -0.05 -4.67 13.92
CA THR A 48 0.45 -5.81 14.72
C THR A 48 0.59 -7.09 13.91
N ASP A 49 -0.18 -7.21 12.83
CA ASP A 49 -0.26 -8.42 12.01
C ASP A 49 -0.82 -8.08 10.60
N LEU A 50 -0.82 -9.08 9.73
CA LEU A 50 -1.30 -8.95 8.34
C LEU A 50 -2.81 -8.64 8.25
N GLN A 51 -3.63 -9.10 9.20
CA GLN A 51 -5.06 -8.82 9.19
C GLN A 51 -5.32 -7.34 9.45
N LEU A 52 -4.56 -6.73 10.37
CA LEU A 52 -4.65 -5.30 10.62
C LEU A 52 -4.16 -4.46 9.44
N ILE A 53 -3.18 -4.94 8.67
CA ILE A 53 -2.79 -4.31 7.39
C ILE A 53 -3.96 -4.34 6.40
N ILE A 54 -4.63 -5.49 6.25
CA ILE A 54 -5.79 -5.63 5.37
C ILE A 54 -6.93 -4.69 5.80
N SER A 55 -7.26 -4.63 7.10
CA SER A 55 -8.27 -3.70 7.61
C SER A 55 -7.88 -2.23 7.39
N PHE A 56 -6.60 -1.89 7.55
CA PHE A 56 -6.12 -0.53 7.29
C PHE A 56 -6.37 -0.10 5.83
N PHE A 57 -6.17 -0.98 4.85
CA PHE A 57 -6.44 -0.66 3.45
C PHE A 57 -7.92 -0.31 3.19
N GLN A 58 -8.83 -1.01 3.86
CA GLN A 58 -10.25 -0.72 3.80
C GLN A 58 -10.57 0.63 4.46
N ASP A 59 -10.06 0.87 5.66
CA ASP A 59 -10.31 2.10 6.42
C ASP A 59 -9.69 3.34 5.75
N ALA A 60 -8.54 3.18 5.10
CA ALA A 60 -7.86 4.23 4.34
C ALA A 60 -8.49 4.50 2.97
N GLY A 61 -9.47 3.71 2.54
CA GLY A 61 -10.10 3.83 1.23
C GLY A 61 -9.18 3.44 0.06
N TRP A 62 -8.16 2.62 0.32
CA TRP A 62 -7.22 2.15 -0.70
C TRP A 62 -7.79 0.97 -1.50
N GLY A 63 -8.70 0.21 -0.89
CA GLY A 63 -9.43 -0.89 -1.50
C GLY A 63 -9.34 -2.16 -0.65
N THR A 64 -9.73 -3.27 -1.27
CA THR A 64 -9.74 -4.59 -0.62
C THR A 64 -8.43 -5.31 -0.90
N LEU A 65 -7.59 -5.44 0.14
CA LEU A 65 -6.36 -6.21 0.09
C LEU A 65 -6.62 -7.67 0.52
N MET A 66 -6.07 -8.63 -0.21
CA MET A 66 -6.20 -10.05 0.10
C MET A 66 -4.86 -10.77 -0.05
N VAL A 67 -4.69 -11.86 0.69
CA VAL A 67 -3.57 -12.79 0.49
C VAL A 67 -3.94 -13.73 -0.65
N GLU A 68 -3.25 -13.63 -1.78
CA GLU A 68 -3.38 -14.59 -2.88
C GLU A 68 -2.56 -15.84 -2.59
N LYS A 69 -1.36 -15.68 -2.03
CA LYS A 69 -0.47 -16.80 -1.70
C LYS A 69 0.52 -16.46 -0.60
N GLU A 70 0.74 -17.41 0.30
CA GLU A 70 1.88 -17.39 1.23
C GLU A 70 3.07 -18.11 0.60
N GLU A 71 4.24 -17.48 0.65
CA GLU A 71 5.50 -18.06 0.22
C GLU A 71 6.42 -18.24 1.42
N LYS A 72 7.47 -19.05 1.26
CA LYS A 72 8.44 -19.29 2.34
C LYS A 72 9.06 -18.00 2.88
N ASP A 73 9.45 -17.11 1.96
CA ASP A 73 10.17 -15.86 2.25
C ASP A 73 9.40 -14.67 1.65
N GLY A 74 8.06 -14.71 1.69
CA GLY A 74 7.24 -13.69 1.05
C GLY A 74 5.73 -13.88 1.13
N TYR A 75 5.01 -12.90 0.59
CA TYR A 75 3.59 -12.99 0.28
C TYR A 75 3.34 -12.53 -1.15
N ILE A 76 2.31 -13.10 -1.77
CA ILE A 76 1.63 -12.51 -2.93
C ILE A 76 0.29 -12.01 -2.43
N LEU A 77 0.08 -10.70 -2.54
CA LEU A 77 -1.16 -10.03 -2.16
C LEU A 77 -1.83 -9.47 -3.42
N THR A 78 -3.16 -9.38 -3.40
CA THR A 78 -3.93 -8.71 -4.45
C THR A 78 -4.77 -7.59 -3.86
N LEU A 79 -4.83 -6.46 -4.57
CA LEU A 79 -5.67 -5.32 -4.25
C LEU A 79 -6.70 -5.12 -5.35
N THR A 80 -7.96 -5.06 -4.96
CA THR A 80 -9.10 -4.75 -5.84
C THR A 80 -9.90 -3.59 -5.29
N ASN A 81 -10.62 -2.90 -6.18
CA ASN A 81 -11.58 -1.86 -5.82
C ASN A 81 -12.56 -1.69 -7.00
N GLU A 82 -13.62 -0.89 -6.79
CA GLU A 82 -14.47 -0.45 -7.89
C GLU A 82 -13.62 0.23 -8.98
N ALA A 83 -13.98 0.03 -10.25
CA ALA A 83 -13.07 0.37 -11.34
C ALA A 83 -12.66 1.84 -11.42
N HIS A 84 -13.61 2.74 -11.20
CA HIS A 84 -13.34 4.16 -11.16
C HIS A 84 -12.51 4.57 -9.93
N LEU A 85 -12.65 3.88 -8.79
CA LEU A 85 -11.87 4.17 -7.58
C LEU A 85 -10.45 3.63 -7.64
N LEU A 86 -10.25 2.47 -8.29
CA LEU A 86 -8.92 1.89 -8.47
C LEU A 86 -8.07 2.74 -9.42
N ASN A 87 -8.69 3.26 -10.49
CA ASN A 87 -8.04 4.04 -11.55
C ASN A 87 -6.73 3.38 -12.02
N ILE A 88 -6.79 2.06 -12.25
CA ILE A 88 -5.61 1.19 -12.42
C ILE A 88 -4.68 1.67 -13.52
N GLU A 89 -5.20 2.22 -14.62
CA GLU A 89 -4.39 2.67 -15.76
C GLU A 89 -3.49 3.85 -15.37
N ASN A 90 -4.04 4.83 -14.65
CA ASN A 90 -3.34 6.11 -14.40
C ASN A 90 -2.63 6.14 -13.05
N ARG A 91 -3.22 5.53 -12.02
CA ARG A 91 -2.73 5.63 -10.63
C ARG A 91 -1.47 4.79 -10.41
N THR A 92 -0.57 5.30 -9.57
CA THR A 92 0.54 4.51 -9.02
C THR A 92 0.19 3.95 -7.64
N PHE A 93 0.70 2.76 -7.33
CA PHE A 93 0.43 2.02 -6.08
C PHE A 93 1.68 1.89 -5.20
N ARG A 94 2.65 2.79 -5.42
CA ARG A 94 3.92 2.79 -4.68
C ARG A 94 3.73 3.17 -3.21
N LEU A 95 2.75 4.01 -2.90
CA LEU A 95 2.39 4.35 -1.52
C LEU A 95 1.99 3.07 -0.75
N GLU A 96 1.07 2.30 -1.31
CA GLU A 96 0.60 1.02 -0.76
C GLU A 96 1.75 0.02 -0.63
N ALA A 97 2.58 -0.13 -1.68
CA ALA A 97 3.72 -1.05 -1.66
C ALA A 97 4.71 -0.67 -0.55
N GLY A 98 5.02 0.62 -0.40
CA GLY A 98 5.91 1.12 0.65
C GLY A 98 5.34 0.86 2.05
N PHE A 99 4.04 1.09 2.21
CA PHE A 99 3.34 0.80 3.46
C PHE A 99 3.42 -0.69 3.82
N ILE A 100 3.05 -1.57 2.88
CA ILE A 100 3.12 -3.04 3.09
C ILE A 100 4.54 -3.47 3.45
N ALA A 101 5.55 -3.00 2.71
CA ALA A 101 6.94 -3.38 2.94
C ALA A 101 7.39 -3.07 4.38
N GLU A 102 7.15 -1.85 4.86
CA GLU A 102 7.58 -1.45 6.21
C GLU A 102 6.77 -2.13 7.32
N GLN A 103 5.47 -2.36 7.12
CA GLN A 103 4.66 -3.09 8.11
C GLN A 103 5.17 -4.53 8.26
N ILE A 104 5.36 -5.23 7.15
CA ILE A 104 5.87 -6.61 7.17
C ILE A 104 7.30 -6.65 7.69
N GLN A 105 8.16 -5.70 7.33
CA GLN A 105 9.50 -5.56 7.91
C GLN A 105 9.47 -5.44 9.42
N THR A 106 8.55 -4.63 9.96
CA THR A 106 8.38 -4.41 11.40
C THR A 106 7.91 -5.70 12.10
N ILE A 107 6.95 -6.41 11.50
CA ILE A 107 6.40 -7.66 12.02
C ILE A 107 7.45 -8.79 12.00
N GLN A 108 8.19 -8.92 10.90
CA GLN A 108 9.16 -10.01 10.70
C GLN A 108 10.54 -9.74 11.31
N GLY A 109 10.90 -8.47 11.53
CA GLY A 109 12.21 -8.06 12.06
C GLY A 109 13.37 -8.22 11.07
N CYS A 110 13.09 -8.37 9.78
CA CYS A 110 14.09 -8.50 8.72
C CYS A 110 13.75 -7.62 7.52
N ILE A 111 14.77 -7.30 6.72
CA ILE A 111 14.63 -6.42 5.56
C ILE A 111 13.55 -6.97 4.63
N THR A 112 12.58 -6.11 4.30
CA THR A 112 11.45 -6.46 3.45
C THR A 112 11.26 -5.43 2.35
N GLU A 113 11.05 -5.91 1.13
CA GLU A 113 10.71 -5.09 -0.03
C GLU A 113 9.37 -5.54 -0.63
N CYS A 114 8.70 -4.62 -1.31
CA CYS A 114 7.40 -4.87 -1.93
C CYS A 114 7.34 -4.22 -3.31
N TYR A 115 6.95 -5.03 -4.30
CA TYR A 115 6.82 -4.63 -5.69
C TYR A 115 5.35 -4.74 -6.13
N ASP A 116 4.86 -3.71 -6.82
CA ASP A 116 3.52 -3.65 -7.39
C ASP A 116 3.52 -3.95 -8.89
N GLU A 117 2.56 -4.75 -9.34
CA GLU A 117 2.30 -5.04 -10.76
C GLU A 117 0.81 -4.81 -11.06
N LYS A 118 0.52 -4.01 -12.10
CA LYS A 118 -0.83 -3.80 -12.59
C LYS A 118 -1.27 -5.00 -13.44
N ARG A 119 -2.28 -5.74 -12.99
CA ARG A 119 -2.94 -6.81 -13.74
C ARG A 119 -4.25 -6.28 -14.34
N GLU A 120 -4.14 -5.40 -15.33
CA GLU A 120 -5.27 -4.63 -15.90
C GLU A 120 -6.41 -5.52 -16.40
N LYS A 121 -6.10 -6.65 -17.05
CA LYS A 121 -7.12 -7.60 -17.53
C LYS A 121 -7.96 -8.22 -16.40
N GLN A 122 -7.36 -8.37 -15.23
CA GLN A 122 -8.00 -8.91 -14.03
C GLN A 122 -8.52 -7.79 -13.12
N HIS A 123 -8.34 -6.53 -13.51
CA HIS A 123 -8.74 -5.35 -12.74
C HIS A 123 -8.23 -5.37 -11.29
N GLN A 124 -6.95 -5.73 -11.12
CA GLN A 124 -6.33 -5.85 -9.80
C GLN A 124 -4.86 -5.41 -9.82
N ILE A 125 -4.34 -5.05 -8.66
CA ILE A 125 -2.91 -4.87 -8.43
C ILE A 125 -2.38 -6.10 -7.70
N MET A 126 -1.29 -6.67 -8.16
CA MET A 126 -0.54 -7.66 -7.41
C MET A 126 0.60 -6.97 -6.65
N PHE A 127 0.73 -7.28 -5.37
CA PHE A 127 1.91 -6.95 -4.59
C PHE A 127 2.72 -8.22 -4.31
N THR A 128 3.99 -8.20 -4.71
CA THR A 128 4.96 -9.24 -4.34
C THR A 128 5.80 -8.72 -3.19
N VAL A 129 5.61 -9.30 -2.01
CA VAL A 129 6.36 -8.99 -0.79
C VAL A 129 7.45 -10.05 -0.61
N LYS A 130 8.68 -9.60 -0.37
CA LYS A 130 9.84 -10.48 -0.15
C LYS A 130 10.62 -9.99 1.06
N TRP A 131 10.99 -10.91 1.94
CA TRP A 131 11.86 -10.62 3.07
C TRP A 131 13.05 -11.58 3.10
N ASP A 132 14.19 -11.12 3.62
CA ASP A 132 15.38 -11.96 3.78
C ASP A 132 15.69 -12.18 5.27
N HIS A 133 15.43 -13.38 5.77
CA HIS A 133 15.74 -13.77 7.15
C HIS A 133 17.24 -13.74 7.49
N LYS A 134 18.13 -13.68 6.50
CA LYS A 134 19.59 -13.54 6.70
C LYS A 134 20.02 -12.11 6.94
N GLU A 135 19.24 -11.13 6.48
CA GLU A 135 19.50 -9.70 6.69
C GLU A 135 18.56 -9.15 7.76
N LYS A 136 18.97 -9.30 9.02
CA LYS A 136 18.26 -8.71 10.16
C LYS A 136 18.45 -7.19 10.20
N LEU A 137 17.41 -6.48 10.61
CA LEU A 137 17.49 -5.04 10.86
C LEU A 137 18.40 -4.79 12.07
N GLY A 138 19.67 -4.45 11.83
CA GLY A 138 20.63 -4.01 12.84
C GLY A 138 21.10 -5.09 13.81
N GLN A 139 22.36 -5.51 13.67
CA GLN A 139 23.26 -5.65 14.81
C GLN A 139 24.12 -4.40 14.89
#